data_AF-A0A6I2RW13-F1
#
_entry.id   AF-A0A6I2RW13-F1
#
_cell.length_a   1.000
_cell.length_b   1.000
_cell.length_c   1.000
_cell.angle_alpha   90.00
_cell.angle_beta   90.00
_cell.angle_gamma   90.00
#
_symmetry.space_group_name_H-M   'P 1'
#
loop_
_entity.id
_entity.type
_entity.pdbx_description
1 polymer ?
#
loop_
_entity_poly.entity_id
_entity_poly.type
_entity_poly.pdbx_seq_one_letter_code
_entity_poly.pdbx_strand_id
1 'polypeptide(L)'
;MTAAVFLLAVAAGFLLLATSFFGGEGKLEALLKTFLRERDVMAFVDGAESAVNGDLDRDHLFIQLYGGVQRLSGRRVVEDAVGENTVVRLSTGGLNFVDLQAAPGVGPQVAENAAATAAFAQSLEALGIPYLYVNAPQKLQRGEALLPTGVEEYGNESADAFLEELERQGTDYVDLRPLFEENGIYSNWFFRTDHHWKPEAAFFAWQALTDELEGRY
;
A
#
# COMPACT_ATOMS: atom_id res chain seq x y z
N MET A 1 -2.94 20.68 -17.01
CA MET A 1 -4.21 21.31 -16.62
C MET A 1 -3.96 22.79 -16.40
N THR A 2 -4.68 23.70 -17.07
CA THR A 2 -4.50 25.15 -16.87
C THR A 2 -5.17 25.60 -15.57
N ALA A 3 -4.71 26.71 -14.98
CA ALA A 3 -5.29 27.27 -13.75
C ALA A 3 -6.81 27.54 -13.87
N ALA A 4 -7.27 27.99 -15.03
CA ALA A 4 -8.70 28.20 -15.29
C ALA A 4 -9.52 26.90 -15.21
N VAL A 5 -9.00 25.79 -15.72
CA VAL A 5 -9.68 24.48 -15.66
C VAL A 5 -9.75 23.97 -14.22
N PHE A 6 -8.69 24.18 -13.44
CA PHE A 6 -8.69 23.85 -12.02
C PHE A 6 -9.74 24.64 -11.23
N LEU A 7 -9.79 25.96 -11.42
CA LEU A 7 -10.76 26.82 -10.74
C LEU A 7 -12.21 26.47 -11.10
N LEU A 8 -12.48 26.15 -12.37
CA LEU A 8 -13.79 25.69 -12.82
C LEU A 8 -14.19 24.35 -12.17
N ALA A 9 -13.25 23.40 -12.06
CA ALA A 9 -13.50 22.13 -11.39
C ALA A 9 -13.79 22.31 -9.89
N VAL A 10 -13.06 23.22 -9.22
CA VAL A 10 -13.31 23.58 -7.81
C VAL A 10 -14.70 24.20 -7.64
N ALA A 11 -15.06 25.17 -8.50
CA ALA A 11 -16.37 25.80 -8.45
C ALA A 11 -17.51 24.79 -8.69
N ALA A 12 -17.35 23.86 -9.63
CA ALA A 12 -18.29 22.77 -9.87
C ALA A 12 -18.43 21.84 -8.65
N GLY A 13 -17.33 21.52 -7.98
CA GLY A 13 -17.33 20.75 -6.73
C GLY A 13 -18.11 21.43 -5.61
N PHE A 14 -17.92 22.74 -5.42
CA PHE A 14 -18.68 23.52 -4.44
C PHE A 14 -20.18 23.58 -4.77
N LEU A 15 -20.53 23.72 -6.05
CA LEU A 15 -21.93 23.69 -6.49
C LEU A 15 -22.57 22.33 -6.21
N LEU A 16 -21.86 21.22 -6.50
CA LEU A 16 -22.33 19.86 -6.21
C LEU A 16 -22.57 19.65 -4.70
N LEU A 17 -21.62 20.07 -3.86
CA LEU A 17 -21.76 20.00 -2.41
C LEU A 17 -22.97 20.83 -1.93
N ALA A 18 -23.11 22.07 -2.42
CA ALA A 18 -24.24 22.92 -2.08
C ALA A 18 -25.58 22.29 -2.47
N THR A 19 -25.66 21.63 -3.64
CA THR A 19 -26.87 20.90 -4.05
C THR A 19 -27.13 19.64 -3.22
N SER A 20 -26.09 18.97 -2.71
CA SER A 20 -26.27 17.79 -1.83
C SER A 20 -26.90 18.19 -0.50
N PHE A 21 -26.49 19.34 0.05
CA PHE A 21 -27.02 19.85 1.31
C PHE A 21 -28.37 20.57 1.16
N PHE A 22 -28.58 21.33 0.09
CA PHE A 22 -29.69 22.29 -0.03
C PHE A 22 -30.57 22.09 -1.28
N GLY A 23 -30.57 20.88 -1.85
CA GLY A 23 -31.33 20.51 -3.04
C GLY A 23 -32.79 20.12 -2.80
N GLY A 24 -33.33 20.29 -1.59
CA GLY A 24 -34.70 19.94 -1.21
C GLY A 24 -34.87 18.56 -0.58
N GLU A 25 -33.85 17.70 -0.67
CA GLU A 25 -33.84 16.34 -0.12
C GLU A 25 -32.73 16.11 0.94
N GLY A 26 -31.92 17.13 1.24
CA GLY A 26 -30.81 17.03 2.18
C GLY A 26 -31.28 16.85 3.62
N LYS A 27 -30.66 15.92 4.35
CA LYS A 27 -30.90 15.70 5.78
C LYS A 27 -30.51 16.92 6.61
N LEU A 28 -29.43 17.62 6.22
CA LEU A 28 -29.01 18.85 6.89
C LEU A 28 -30.00 19.98 6.66
N GLU A 29 -30.49 20.15 5.43
CA GLU A 29 -31.53 21.13 5.12
C GLU A 29 -32.84 20.82 5.87
N ALA A 30 -33.22 19.55 5.97
CA ALA A 30 -34.38 19.14 6.76
C ALA A 30 -34.21 19.46 8.25
N LEU A 31 -33.04 19.17 8.82
CA LEU A 31 -32.71 19.47 10.21
C LEU A 31 -32.71 20.99 10.48
N LEU A 32 -32.15 21.79 9.56
CA LEU A 32 -32.14 23.26 9.67
C LEU A 32 -33.55 23.84 9.62
N LYS A 33 -34.42 23.32 8.75
CA LYS A 33 -35.85 23.72 8.68
C LYS A 33 -36.57 23.44 9.99
N THR A 34 -36.34 22.27 10.60
CA THR A 34 -36.91 21.91 11.90
C THR A 34 -36.40 22.84 13.01
N PHE A 35 -35.09 23.10 13.06
CA PHE A 35 -34.51 24.03 14.03
C PHE A 35 -35.07 25.45 13.91
N LEU A 36 -35.24 25.97 12.68
CA LEU A 36 -35.82 27.30 12.47
C LEU A 36 -37.25 27.41 13.00
N ARG A 37 -38.01 26.31 12.99
CA ARG A 37 -39.38 26.23 13.51
C ARG A 37 -39.41 26.07 15.03
N GLU A 38 -38.61 25.15 15.58
CA GLU A 38 -38.73 24.68 16.97
C GLU A 38 -37.73 25.34 17.92
N ARG A 39 -36.65 25.90 17.40
CA ARG A 39 -35.56 26.57 18.15
C ARG A 39 -34.89 25.68 19.20
N ASP A 40 -35.01 24.36 19.07
CA ASP A 40 -34.32 23.39 19.92
C ASP A 40 -32.86 23.26 19.51
N VAL A 41 -31.99 23.92 20.27
CA VAL A 41 -30.54 23.93 20.03
C VAL A 41 -29.92 22.54 20.27
N MET A 42 -30.41 21.79 21.27
CA MET A 42 -29.82 20.50 21.62
C MET A 42 -30.13 19.47 20.54
N ALA A 43 -31.39 19.40 20.10
CA ALA A 43 -31.77 18.50 19.01
C ALA A 43 -31.04 18.82 17.70
N PHE A 44 -30.76 20.10 17.41
CA PHE A 44 -29.97 20.48 16.25
C PHE A 44 -28.52 20.03 16.35
N VAL A 45 -27.85 20.31 17.48
CA VAL A 45 -26.44 19.92 17.68
C VAL A 45 -26.29 18.39 17.63
N ASP A 46 -27.18 17.66 18.30
CA ASP A 46 -27.15 16.19 18.34
C ASP A 46 -27.39 15.56 16.96
N GLY A 47 -28.22 16.20 16.11
CA GLY A 47 -28.55 15.70 14.77
C GLY A 47 -27.60 16.15 13.66
N ALA A 48 -26.84 17.23 13.86
CA ALA A 48 -26.09 17.91 12.79
C ALA A 48 -25.02 17.00 12.17
N GLU A 49 -24.25 16.29 12.99
CA GLU A 49 -23.20 15.39 12.51
C GLU A 49 -23.78 14.25 11.66
N SER A 50 -24.84 13.60 12.13
CA SER A 50 -25.50 12.51 11.40
C SER A 50 -26.13 12.99 10.08
N ALA A 51 -26.72 14.19 10.09
CA ALA A 51 -27.29 14.80 8.90
C ALA A 51 -26.22 15.16 7.86
N VAL A 52 -25.10 15.77 8.29
CA VAL A 52 -23.96 16.08 7.42
C VAL A 52 -23.36 14.81 6.84
N ASN A 53 -23.08 13.81 7.68
CA ASN A 53 -22.52 12.53 7.24
C ASN A 53 -23.48 11.82 6.27
N GLY A 54 -24.78 11.86 6.53
CA GLY A 54 -25.78 11.26 5.64
C GLY A 54 -25.91 11.95 4.28
N ASP A 55 -25.66 13.27 4.20
CA ASP A 55 -25.67 14.02 2.94
C ASP A 55 -24.33 13.89 2.18
N LEU A 56 -23.21 13.70 2.89
CA LEU A 56 -21.89 13.48 2.30
C LEU A 56 -21.66 12.04 1.82
N ASP A 57 -22.12 11.05 2.60
CA ASP A 57 -21.96 9.62 2.30
C ASP A 57 -23.12 9.06 1.43
N ARG A 58 -23.95 9.93 0.84
CA ARG A 58 -25.04 9.53 -0.05
C ARG A 58 -24.48 8.73 -1.23
N ASP A 59 -24.61 7.40 -1.16
CA ASP A 59 -24.06 6.40 -2.09
C ASP A 59 -22.54 6.54 -2.35
N HIS A 60 -21.77 6.90 -1.31
CA HIS A 60 -20.32 7.11 -1.39
C HIS A 60 -19.87 8.18 -2.41
N LEU A 61 -20.78 9.09 -2.80
CA LEU A 61 -20.52 10.12 -3.81
C LEU A 61 -19.27 10.96 -3.47
N PHE A 62 -19.12 11.35 -2.21
CA PHE A 62 -17.97 12.14 -1.78
C PHE A 62 -16.65 11.38 -1.95
N ILE A 63 -16.61 10.09 -1.60
CA ILE A 63 -15.44 9.22 -1.79
C ILE A 63 -15.11 9.10 -3.29
N GLN A 64 -16.12 8.90 -4.13
CA GLN A 64 -15.94 8.80 -5.58
C GLN A 64 -15.45 10.11 -6.21
N LEU A 65 -15.99 11.26 -5.77
CA LEU A 65 -15.58 12.57 -6.23
C LEU A 65 -14.12 12.85 -5.82
N TYR A 66 -13.78 12.59 -4.56
CA TYR A 66 -12.41 12.72 -4.06
C TYR A 66 -11.45 11.85 -4.86
N GLY A 67 -11.75 10.56 -5.04
CA GLY A 67 -10.95 9.64 -5.87
C GLY A 67 -10.83 10.10 -7.33
N GLY A 68 -11.90 10.65 -7.90
CA GLY A 68 -11.91 11.23 -9.24
C GLY A 68 -10.98 12.43 -9.38
N VAL A 69 -11.02 13.37 -8.42
CA VAL A 69 -10.11 14.53 -8.39
C VAL A 69 -8.66 14.07 -8.25
N GLN A 70 -8.37 13.10 -7.37
CA GLN A 70 -7.03 12.52 -7.21
C GLN A 70 -6.54 11.88 -8.52
N ARG A 71 -7.41 11.15 -9.22
CA ARG A 71 -7.07 10.56 -10.52
C ARG A 71 -6.79 11.62 -11.59
N LEU A 72 -7.58 12.70 -11.65
CA LEU A 72 -7.42 13.78 -12.61
C LEU A 72 -6.18 14.65 -12.34
N SER A 73 -5.80 14.82 -11.06
CA SER A 73 -4.57 15.52 -10.68
C SER A 73 -3.30 14.70 -10.95
N GLY A 74 -3.44 13.43 -11.34
CA GLY A 74 -2.32 12.52 -11.53
C GLY A 74 -1.73 12.02 -10.22
N ARG A 75 -2.42 12.22 -9.08
CA ARG A 75 -1.97 11.71 -7.79
C ARG A 75 -1.95 10.17 -7.84
N ARG A 76 -0.81 9.61 -7.44
CA ARG A 76 -0.55 8.16 -7.39
C ARG A 76 -0.33 7.65 -5.97
N VAL A 77 -0.57 8.48 -4.95
CA VAL A 77 -0.30 8.18 -3.55
C VAL A 77 -1.57 8.43 -2.74
N VAL A 78 -2.00 7.44 -1.97
CA VAL A 78 -3.08 7.54 -0.99
C VAL A 78 -2.47 7.23 0.36
N GLU A 79 -2.27 8.28 1.16
CA GLU A 79 -1.68 8.19 2.49
C GLU A 79 -2.69 7.55 3.45
N ASP A 80 -2.21 6.66 4.29
CA ASP A 80 -2.98 6.07 5.38
C ASP A 80 -2.52 6.67 6.72
N ALA A 81 -3.39 6.62 7.73
CA ALA A 81 -3.04 7.07 9.08
C ALA A 81 -1.90 6.22 9.68
N VAL A 82 -1.84 4.95 9.27
CA VAL A 82 -0.72 4.04 9.53
C VAL A 82 0.24 4.13 8.35
N GLY A 83 1.44 4.68 8.56
CA GLY A 83 2.41 4.97 7.50
C GLY A 83 2.65 3.80 6.54
N GLU A 84 2.88 2.60 7.11
CA GLU A 84 3.10 1.32 6.41
C GLU A 84 1.97 0.91 5.45
N ASN A 85 0.75 1.40 5.66
CA ASN A 85 -0.42 1.10 4.83
C ASN A 85 -0.64 2.11 3.70
N THR A 86 0.27 3.07 3.52
CA THR A 86 0.17 4.04 2.43
C THR A 86 0.27 3.33 1.08
N VAL A 87 -0.74 3.54 0.23
CA VAL A 87 -0.85 2.88 -1.07
C VAL A 87 -0.31 3.78 -2.17
N VAL A 88 0.60 3.24 -2.97
CA VAL A 88 1.12 3.89 -4.17
C VAL A 88 0.72 3.12 -5.43
N ARG A 89 0.46 3.86 -6.51
CA ARG A 89 0.24 3.31 -7.85
C ARG A 89 1.54 3.37 -8.65
N LEU A 90 2.09 2.20 -8.96
CA LEU A 90 3.31 2.04 -9.75
C LEU A 90 3.10 2.48 -11.20
N SER A 91 4.19 2.73 -11.93
CA SER A 91 4.18 3.03 -13.38
C SER A 91 3.54 1.90 -14.20
N THR A 92 3.65 0.65 -13.75
CA THR A 92 2.96 -0.54 -14.32
C THR A 92 1.45 -0.55 -14.07
N GLY A 93 0.96 0.38 -13.24
CA GLY A 93 -0.44 0.51 -12.86
C GLY A 93 -0.89 -0.43 -11.75
N GLY A 94 0.00 -1.25 -11.18
CA GLY A 94 -0.25 -2.01 -9.96
C GLY A 94 -0.20 -1.13 -8.71
N LEU A 95 -0.82 -1.58 -7.62
CA LEU A 95 -0.77 -0.97 -6.30
C LEU A 95 0.28 -1.65 -5.42
N ASN A 96 1.00 -0.88 -4.62
CA ASN A 96 1.95 -1.36 -3.63
C ASN A 96 1.84 -0.55 -2.34
N PHE A 97 2.27 -1.11 -1.22
CA PHE A 97 2.48 -0.35 0.01
C PHE A 97 3.87 0.29 0.00
N VAL A 98 3.99 1.48 0.59
CA VAL A 98 5.25 2.15 0.90
C VAL A 98 5.06 2.89 2.20
N ASP A 99 5.97 2.76 3.15
CA ASP A 99 5.96 3.60 4.34
C ASP A 99 6.64 4.95 4.06
N LEU A 100 5.85 6.01 3.92
CA LEU A 100 6.37 7.37 3.70
C LEU A 100 7.01 7.97 4.96
N GLN A 101 6.85 7.35 6.12
CA GLN A 101 7.41 7.79 7.39
C GLN A 101 8.69 7.04 7.76
N ALA A 102 9.06 6.00 6.99
CA ALA A 102 10.27 5.24 7.21
C ALA A 102 11.53 6.11 7.11
N ALA A 103 12.51 5.83 7.96
CA ALA A 103 13.81 6.45 7.85
C ALA A 103 14.49 6.05 6.52
N PRO A 104 15.23 6.97 5.88
CA PRO A 104 15.88 6.67 4.62
C PRO A 104 16.99 5.62 4.78
N GLY A 105 17.08 4.71 3.81
CA GLY A 105 18.13 3.70 3.71
C GLY A 105 17.84 2.42 4.50
N VAL A 106 18.85 1.55 4.56
CA VAL A 106 18.80 0.28 5.29
C VAL A 106 18.89 0.56 6.79
N GLY A 107 17.84 0.24 7.53
CA GLY A 107 17.81 0.40 8.98
C GLY A 107 18.72 -0.58 9.72
N PRO A 108 19.22 -0.23 10.93
CA PRO A 108 20.08 -1.12 11.73
C PRO A 108 19.40 -2.46 12.07
N GLN A 109 18.07 -2.47 12.13
CA GLN A 109 17.25 -3.66 12.40
C GLN A 109 17.49 -4.79 11.40
N VAL A 110 17.90 -4.49 10.16
CA VAL A 110 18.18 -5.51 9.14
C VAL A 110 19.33 -6.41 9.57
N ALA A 111 20.44 -5.84 10.01
CA ALA A 111 21.59 -6.59 10.50
C ALA A 111 21.26 -7.37 11.79
N GLU A 112 20.49 -6.76 12.70
CA GLU A 112 20.04 -7.43 13.93
C GLU A 112 19.15 -8.64 13.63
N ASN A 113 18.22 -8.51 12.69
CA ASN A 113 17.32 -9.60 12.30
C ASN A 113 18.06 -10.72 11.56
N ALA A 114 19.04 -10.37 10.70
CA ALA A 114 19.87 -11.36 10.03
C ALA A 114 20.73 -12.13 11.05
N ALA A 115 21.32 -11.44 12.02
CA ALA A 115 22.07 -12.08 13.10
C ALA A 115 21.19 -12.98 13.98
N ALA A 116 19.97 -12.56 14.30
CA ALA A 116 19.01 -13.39 15.02
C ALA A 116 18.62 -14.64 14.22
N THR A 117 18.45 -14.51 12.91
CA THR A 117 18.14 -15.61 11.99
C THR A 117 19.29 -16.61 11.93
N ALA A 118 20.53 -16.14 11.81
CA ALA A 118 21.71 -16.99 11.81
C ALA A 118 21.91 -17.71 13.16
N ALA A 119 21.69 -17.03 14.28
CA ALA A 119 21.76 -17.65 15.62
C ALA A 119 20.69 -18.75 15.79
N PHE A 120 19.50 -18.54 15.24
CA PHE A 120 18.46 -19.57 15.21
C PHE A 120 18.86 -20.77 14.35
N ALA A 121 19.40 -20.53 13.14
CA ALA A 121 19.90 -21.58 12.27
C ALA A 121 20.98 -22.44 12.95
N GLN A 122 21.96 -21.82 13.62
CA GLN A 122 23.00 -22.53 14.38
C GLN A 122 22.42 -23.36 15.54
N SER A 123 21.37 -22.87 16.19
CA SER A 123 20.67 -23.60 17.25
C SER A 123 19.97 -24.86 16.72
N LEU A 124 19.41 -24.79 15.51
CA LEU A 124 18.80 -25.94 14.83
C LEU A 124 19.85 -26.93 14.34
N GLU A 125 20.97 -26.45 13.80
CA GLU A 125 22.09 -27.29 13.37
C GLU A 125 22.63 -28.14 14.54
N ALA A 126 22.76 -27.57 15.73
CA ALA A 126 23.17 -28.30 16.95
C ALA A 126 22.20 -29.43 17.33
N LEU A 127 20.96 -29.38 16.85
CA LEU A 127 19.94 -30.42 17.03
C LEU A 127 19.83 -31.36 15.82
N GLY A 128 20.66 -31.19 14.79
CA GLY A 128 20.61 -31.95 13.54
C GLY A 128 19.38 -31.62 12.68
N ILE A 129 18.82 -30.42 12.82
CA ILE A 129 17.67 -29.94 12.04
C ILE A 129 18.19 -28.98 10.96
N PRO A 130 18.04 -29.31 9.67
CA PRO A 130 18.41 -28.39 8.59
C PRO A 130 17.56 -27.12 8.59
N TYR A 131 18.17 -25.99 8.23
CA TYR A 131 17.49 -24.71 8.12
C TYR A 131 17.85 -24.05 6.78
N LEU A 132 16.85 -23.55 6.08
CA LEU A 132 17.00 -22.79 4.85
C LEU A 132 16.14 -21.53 4.94
N TYR A 133 16.75 -20.36 4.79
CA TYR A 133 16.02 -19.10 4.64
C TYR A 133 15.61 -18.89 3.17
N VAL A 134 14.36 -18.53 2.91
CA VAL A 134 13.89 -18.26 1.53
C VAL A 134 13.47 -16.81 1.43
N ASN A 135 14.22 -16.03 0.64
CA ASN A 135 13.88 -14.64 0.36
C ASN A 135 12.88 -14.56 -0.79
N ALA A 136 11.63 -14.20 -0.47
CA ALA A 136 10.60 -13.96 -1.46
C ALA A 136 10.80 -12.61 -2.16
N PRO A 137 10.48 -12.50 -3.46
CA PRO A 137 10.56 -11.22 -4.16
C PRO A 137 9.44 -10.29 -3.73
N GLN A 138 9.72 -8.99 -3.69
CA GLN A 138 8.70 -7.96 -3.57
C GLN A 138 8.20 -7.47 -4.93
N LYS A 139 7.07 -6.77 -4.98
CA LYS A 139 6.50 -6.26 -6.24
C LYS A 139 7.40 -5.21 -6.93
N LEU A 140 8.26 -4.51 -6.18
CA LEU A 140 9.22 -3.57 -6.74
C LEU A 140 10.44 -4.32 -7.28
N GLN A 141 10.55 -4.43 -8.60
CA GLN A 141 11.70 -5.06 -9.25
C GLN A 141 12.98 -4.27 -8.98
N ARG A 142 14.10 -4.96 -8.74
CA ARG A 142 15.41 -4.32 -8.56
C ARG A 142 15.81 -3.57 -9.83
N GLY A 143 16.40 -2.39 -9.65
CA GLY A 143 16.89 -1.55 -10.74
C GLY A 143 15.81 -0.82 -11.54
N GLU A 144 14.53 -0.99 -11.23
CA GLU A 144 13.42 -0.37 -11.97
C GLU A 144 12.81 0.83 -11.22
N ALA A 145 12.67 1.95 -11.92
CA ALA A 145 12.05 3.17 -11.37
C ALA A 145 10.51 3.11 -11.46
N LEU A 146 9.88 2.34 -10.56
CA LEU A 146 8.43 2.08 -10.59
C LEU A 146 7.60 3.07 -9.76
N LEU A 147 8.19 3.64 -8.72
CA LEU A 147 7.51 4.51 -7.76
C LEU A 147 7.16 5.89 -8.33
N PRO A 148 6.19 6.61 -7.73
CA PRO A 148 5.98 8.01 -8.03
C PRO A 148 7.21 8.87 -7.70
N THR A 149 7.43 9.94 -8.47
CA THR A 149 8.51 10.89 -8.20
C THR A 149 8.43 11.43 -6.77
N GLY A 150 9.55 11.39 -6.04
CA GLY A 150 9.62 11.82 -4.64
C GLY A 150 9.19 10.77 -3.63
N VAL A 151 8.89 9.55 -4.06
CA VAL A 151 8.65 8.39 -3.18
C VAL A 151 9.83 7.44 -3.29
N GLU A 152 10.41 7.09 -2.15
CA GLU A 152 11.53 6.15 -2.02
C GLU A 152 11.10 4.97 -1.15
N GLU A 153 11.72 3.82 -1.38
CA GLU A 153 11.49 2.56 -0.67
C GLU A 153 12.82 1.79 -0.72
N TYR A 154 13.18 1.05 0.33
CA TYR A 154 14.51 0.46 0.51
C TYR A 154 14.49 -1.05 0.78
N GLY A 155 13.41 -1.72 0.40
CA GLY A 155 13.16 -3.12 0.72
C GLY A 155 14.09 -4.06 -0.05
N ASN A 156 14.51 -3.69 -1.26
CA ASN A 156 15.46 -4.48 -2.03
C ASN A 156 16.87 -4.35 -1.45
N GLU A 157 17.29 -3.14 -1.09
CA GLU A 157 18.55 -2.84 -0.43
C GLU A 157 18.61 -3.50 0.95
N SER A 158 17.48 -3.49 1.68
CA SER A 158 17.35 -4.17 2.97
C SER A 158 17.45 -5.69 2.81
N ALA A 159 16.82 -6.27 1.79
CA ALA A 159 16.96 -7.69 1.50
C ALA A 159 18.39 -8.06 1.10
N ASP A 160 19.08 -7.23 0.30
CA ASP A 160 20.49 -7.45 -0.06
C ASP A 160 21.40 -7.44 1.17
N ALA A 161 21.26 -6.43 2.04
CA ALA A 161 22.01 -6.37 3.30
C ALA A 161 21.70 -7.53 4.25
N PHE A 162 20.44 -7.98 4.29
CA PHE A 162 20.04 -9.13 5.09
C PHE A 162 20.72 -10.42 4.61
N LEU A 163 20.68 -10.67 3.29
CA LEU A 163 21.27 -11.88 2.69
C LEU A 163 22.80 -11.87 2.76
N GLU A 164 23.45 -10.71 2.57
CA GLU A 164 24.90 -10.56 2.74
C GLU A 164 25.32 -10.95 4.16
N GLU A 165 24.55 -10.54 5.17
CA GLU A 165 24.82 -10.90 6.57
C GLU A 165 24.59 -12.39 6.86
N LEU A 166 23.55 -13.01 6.27
CA LEU A 166 23.37 -14.47 6.36
C LEU A 166 24.56 -15.22 5.73
N GLU A 167 25.00 -14.79 4.55
CA GLU A 167 26.17 -15.36 3.86
C GLU A 167 27.43 -15.26 4.71
N ARG A 168 27.67 -14.08 5.31
CA ARG A 168 28.81 -13.83 6.20
C ARG A 168 28.81 -14.76 7.42
N GLN A 169 27.63 -15.15 7.91
CA GLN A 169 27.49 -16.07 9.03
C GLN A 169 27.41 -17.54 8.62
N GLY A 170 27.50 -17.85 7.31
CA GLY A 170 27.40 -19.21 6.80
C GLY A 170 25.99 -19.81 6.94
N THR A 171 24.95 -18.98 6.96
CA THR A 171 23.56 -19.43 7.00
C THR A 171 23.05 -19.61 5.59
N ASP A 172 22.53 -20.81 5.29
CA ASP A 172 21.99 -21.12 3.97
C ASP A 172 20.74 -20.30 3.64
N TYR A 173 20.69 -19.78 2.41
CA TYR A 173 19.55 -19.08 1.88
C TYR A 173 19.31 -19.37 0.39
N VAL A 174 18.08 -19.09 -0.06
CA VAL A 174 17.70 -18.99 -1.48
C VAL A 174 17.13 -17.60 -1.73
N ASP A 175 17.65 -16.89 -2.72
CA ASP A 175 17.04 -15.66 -3.24
C ASP A 175 16.17 -15.97 -4.46
N LEU A 176 14.85 -15.79 -4.33
CA LEU A 176 13.91 -16.02 -5.42
C LEU A 176 13.78 -14.83 -6.39
N ARG A 177 14.41 -13.68 -6.09
CA ARG A 177 14.33 -12.49 -6.97
C ARG A 177 14.86 -12.75 -8.40
N PRO A 178 16.05 -13.35 -8.61
CA PRO A 178 16.53 -13.66 -9.95
C PRO A 178 15.59 -14.57 -10.76
N LEU A 179 15.00 -15.59 -10.09
CA LEU A 179 14.06 -16.51 -10.72
C LEU A 179 12.88 -15.75 -11.37
N PHE A 180 12.37 -14.70 -10.71
CA PHE A 180 11.24 -13.92 -11.21
C PHE A 180 11.66 -12.87 -12.24
N GLU A 181 12.85 -12.28 -12.07
CA GLU A 181 13.44 -11.28 -12.98
C GLU A 181 13.79 -11.87 -14.35
N GLU A 182 14.27 -13.13 -14.37
CA GLU A 182 14.75 -13.79 -15.59
C GLU A 182 13.63 -14.51 -16.37
N ASN A 183 12.46 -14.67 -15.76
CA ASN A 183 11.36 -15.45 -16.35
C ASN A 183 10.12 -14.56 -16.59
N GLY A 184 10.04 -13.96 -17.76
CA GLY A 184 8.86 -13.23 -18.21
C GLY A 184 8.80 -11.77 -17.76
N ILE A 185 7.59 -11.22 -17.68
CA ILE A 185 7.39 -9.81 -17.28
C ILE A 185 7.16 -9.77 -15.78
N TYR A 186 8.11 -9.21 -15.03
CA TYR A 186 8.11 -9.21 -13.56
C TYR A 186 6.78 -8.80 -12.93
N SER A 187 6.21 -7.68 -13.39
CA SER A 187 4.94 -7.16 -12.85
C SER A 187 3.73 -8.10 -13.05
N ASN A 188 3.81 -9.08 -13.95
CA ASN A 188 2.77 -10.07 -14.15
C ASN A 188 2.75 -11.16 -13.06
N TRP A 189 3.82 -11.31 -12.29
CA TRP A 189 3.89 -12.24 -11.17
C TRP A 189 3.06 -11.81 -9.96
N PHE A 190 2.62 -10.54 -9.91
CA PHE A 190 1.91 -9.99 -8.77
C PHE A 190 0.48 -9.54 -9.10
N PHE A 191 -0.39 -9.52 -8.09
CA PHE A 191 -1.73 -8.97 -8.26
C PHE A 191 -1.69 -7.47 -8.59
N ARG A 192 -2.73 -6.98 -9.26
CA ARG A 192 -2.80 -5.55 -9.61
C ARG A 192 -3.14 -4.67 -8.41
N THR A 193 -4.01 -5.14 -7.52
CA THR A 193 -4.56 -4.34 -6.41
C THR A 193 -4.13 -4.84 -5.03
N ASP A 194 -3.45 -5.98 -4.97
CA ASP A 194 -2.92 -6.58 -3.76
C ASP A 194 -1.40 -6.71 -3.89
N HIS A 195 -0.64 -6.51 -2.82
CA HIS A 195 0.84 -6.46 -2.86
C HIS A 195 1.50 -7.84 -3.04
N HIS A 196 0.78 -8.93 -2.78
CA HIS A 196 1.31 -10.28 -2.91
C HIS A 196 1.47 -10.71 -4.37
N TRP A 197 2.30 -11.75 -4.53
CA TRP A 197 2.39 -12.52 -5.76
C TRP A 197 1.07 -13.26 -6.09
N LYS A 198 0.92 -13.71 -7.33
CA LYS A 198 -0.21 -14.54 -7.76
C LYS A 198 0.04 -16.02 -7.45
N PRO A 199 -1.02 -16.86 -7.42
CA PRO A 199 -0.88 -18.31 -7.25
C PRO A 199 0.08 -18.96 -8.26
N GLU A 200 0.09 -18.53 -9.52
CA GLU A 200 0.99 -19.07 -10.54
C GLU A 200 2.45 -18.76 -10.23
N ALA A 201 2.73 -17.58 -9.68
CA ALA A 201 4.06 -17.18 -9.26
C ALA A 201 4.51 -17.96 -8.01
N ALA A 202 3.59 -18.16 -7.05
CA ALA A 202 3.84 -18.99 -5.88
C ALA A 202 4.11 -20.44 -6.25
N PHE A 203 3.38 -20.99 -7.22
CA PHE A 203 3.62 -22.34 -7.75
C PHE A 203 4.98 -22.44 -8.46
N PHE A 204 5.36 -21.43 -9.24
CA PHE A 204 6.67 -21.37 -9.88
C PHE A 204 7.82 -21.31 -8.87
N ALA A 205 7.68 -20.49 -7.82
CA ALA A 205 8.61 -20.44 -6.70
C ALA A 205 8.70 -21.80 -5.97
N TRP A 206 7.55 -22.46 -5.76
CA TRP A 206 7.50 -23.78 -5.15
C TRP A 206 8.28 -24.83 -5.96
N GLN A 207 8.14 -24.85 -7.30
CA GLN A 207 8.89 -25.77 -8.15
C GLN A 207 10.41 -25.58 -8.01
N ALA A 208 10.89 -24.33 -8.05
CA ALA A 208 12.31 -24.04 -7.86
C ALA A 208 12.80 -24.42 -6.45
N LEU A 209 11.97 -24.18 -5.43
CA LEU A 209 12.31 -24.52 -4.06
C LEU A 209 12.35 -26.04 -3.84
N THR A 210 11.44 -26.80 -4.44
CA THR A 210 11.48 -28.27 -4.33
C THR A 210 12.75 -28.85 -4.96
N ASP A 211 13.19 -28.31 -6.11
CA ASP A 211 14.43 -28.74 -6.75
C ASP A 211 15.65 -28.44 -5.87
N GLU A 212 15.70 -27.26 -5.23
CA GLU A 212 16.76 -26.90 -4.29
C GLU A 212 16.78 -27.84 -3.06
N LEU A 213 15.60 -28.10 -2.48
CA LEU A 213 15.47 -28.96 -1.32
C LEU A 213 15.92 -30.39 -1.65
N GLU A 214 15.45 -30.98 -2.75
CA GLU A 214 15.89 -32.34 -3.17
C GLU A 214 17.40 -32.41 -3.47
N GLY A 215 18.00 -31.31 -3.93
CA GLY A 215 19.42 -31.25 -4.27
C GLY A 215 20.36 -31.15 -3.06
N ARG A 216 19.91 -30.56 -1.95
CA ARG A 216 20.78 -30.17 -0.83
C ARG A 216 20.36 -30.68 0.56
N TYR A 217 19.12 -31.13 0.74
CA TYR A 217 18.53 -31.45 2.05
C TYR A 217 17.80 -32.80 2.05
#